data_AF-A0A9E1J949-F1
#
_entry.id   AF-A0A9E1J949-F1
#
_cell.length_a   1.000
_cell.length_b   1.000
_cell.length_c   1.000
_cell.angle_alpha   90.00
_cell.angle_beta   90.00
_cell.angle_gamma   90.00
#
_symmetry.space_group_name_H-M   'P 1'
#
loop_
_entity.id
_entity.type
_entity.pdbx_description
1 polymer ?
#
loop_
_entity_poly.entity_id
_entity_poly.type
_entity_poly.pdbx_seq_one_letter_code
_entity_poly.pdbx_strand_id
1 'polypeptide(L)'
;MKLCRFDGKFGDDCLGLVMDDQVIDVSRALDSLPAHRWAYPPGDPVIANLNQLAPRIMELAGGGTRHQLQDVALRAPIANPGKIIGAPVNYRAHKQEADDDVALHQGGKVMPIDEIGLFLKATSALAGPADGIRLRFPDRRSDHEGEVVAVIGQTVNQVAVKEAMAAVAGYTLGLDMTVRGKEDRSFRKSCDTYAVTGPWFVT
;
A
#
# COMPACT_ATOMS: atom_id res chain seq x y z
N MET A 1 -15.29 -3.93 -4.31
CA MET A 1 -15.57 -3.06 -3.14
C MET A 1 -14.40 -2.10 -2.96
N LYS A 2 -14.63 -0.90 -2.40
CA LYS A 2 -13.57 0.06 -2.05
C LYS A 2 -13.46 0.16 -0.54
N LEU A 3 -12.39 -0.39 0.05
CA LEU A 3 -12.17 -0.43 1.49
C LEU A 3 -11.08 0.55 1.89
N CYS A 4 -11.32 1.35 2.93
CA CYS A 4 -10.34 2.28 3.48
C CYS A 4 -10.11 2.03 4.97
N ARG A 5 -8.98 2.50 5.46
CA ARG A 5 -8.75 2.75 6.88
C ARG A 5 -8.83 4.25 7.11
N PHE A 6 -9.51 4.68 8.17
CA PHE A 6 -9.69 6.10 8.48
C PHE A 6 -9.70 6.33 9.99
N ASP A 7 -9.57 7.57 10.42
CA ASP A 7 -9.74 7.94 11.82
C ASP A 7 -11.23 8.03 12.21
N GLY A 8 -11.63 7.24 13.20
CA GLY A 8 -12.93 7.38 13.83
C GLY A 8 -13.06 8.71 14.56
N LYS A 9 -14.27 9.01 15.06
CA LYS A 9 -14.59 10.25 15.80
C LYS A 9 -13.66 10.54 16.99
N PHE A 10 -13.01 9.52 17.56
CA PHE A 10 -12.10 9.62 18.69
C PHE A 10 -10.64 9.29 18.33
N GLY A 11 -10.29 9.26 17.05
CA GLY A 11 -8.94 8.91 16.56
C GLY A 11 -8.70 7.39 16.45
N ASP A 12 -9.73 6.59 16.67
CA ASP A 12 -9.70 5.13 16.50
C ASP A 12 -9.35 4.74 15.05
N ASP A 13 -8.78 3.56 14.86
CA ASP A 13 -8.48 3.02 13.53
C ASP A 13 -9.68 2.23 13.01
N CYS A 14 -10.44 2.83 12.10
CA CYS A 14 -11.72 2.31 11.62
C CYS A 14 -11.60 1.68 10.23
N LEU A 15 -12.42 0.64 9.98
CA LEU A 15 -12.61 0.08 8.64
C LEU A 15 -13.82 0.74 7.97
N GLY A 16 -13.61 1.29 6.79
CA GLY A 16 -14.65 1.99 6.04
C GLY A 16 -14.92 1.38 4.66
N LEU A 17 -16.19 1.36 4.24
CA LEU A 17 -16.59 1.13 2.86
C LEU A 17 -16.79 2.48 2.16
N VAL A 18 -16.04 2.74 1.10
CA VAL A 18 -16.15 3.99 0.32
C VAL A 18 -17.27 3.85 -0.71
N MET A 19 -18.25 4.75 -0.64
CA MET A 19 -19.35 4.86 -1.60
C MET A 19 -19.50 6.34 -1.96
N ASP A 20 -19.31 6.64 -3.25
CA ASP A 20 -19.32 8.01 -3.77
C ASP A 20 -18.36 8.94 -2.99
N ASP A 21 -18.87 10.00 -2.38
CA ASP A 21 -18.14 10.97 -1.56
C ASP A 21 -18.21 10.67 -0.05
N GLN A 22 -18.60 9.45 0.32
CA GLN A 22 -18.79 9.03 1.70
C GLN A 22 -17.95 7.80 2.08
N VAL A 23 -17.64 7.72 3.37
CA VAL A 23 -17.13 6.53 4.04
C VAL A 23 -18.19 6.02 5.00
N ILE A 24 -18.59 4.77 4.85
CA ILE A 24 -19.51 4.08 5.75
C ILE A 24 -18.67 3.28 6.75
N ASP A 25 -18.80 3.57 8.04
CA ASP A 25 -18.14 2.82 9.10
C ASP A 25 -18.70 1.39 9.17
N VAL A 26 -17.83 0.43 8.87
CA VAL A 26 -18.09 -1.01 8.92
C VAL A 26 -17.12 -1.71 9.87
N SER A 27 -16.55 -0.99 10.84
CA SER A 27 -15.55 -1.51 11.77
C SER A 27 -16.04 -2.73 12.55
N ARG A 28 -17.34 -2.88 12.77
CA ARG A 28 -17.94 -4.08 13.37
C ARG A 28 -17.78 -5.36 12.53
N ALA A 29 -17.36 -5.26 11.28
CA ALA A 29 -16.96 -6.43 10.50
C ALA A 29 -15.71 -7.09 11.09
N LEU A 30 -14.83 -6.31 11.72
CA LEU A 30 -13.60 -6.79 12.36
C LEU A 30 -13.88 -7.74 13.53
N ASP A 31 -15.07 -7.67 14.15
CA ASP A 31 -15.53 -8.62 15.17
C ASP A 31 -15.60 -10.08 14.66
N SER A 32 -15.64 -10.27 13.33
CA SER A 32 -15.64 -11.60 12.69
C SER A 32 -14.25 -12.16 12.43
N LEU A 33 -13.20 -11.38 12.68
CA LEU A 33 -11.82 -11.85 12.56
C LEU A 33 -11.50 -12.89 13.65
N PRO A 34 -10.65 -13.89 13.34
CA PRO A 34 -10.16 -14.80 14.36
C PRO A 34 -9.47 -14.05 15.51
N ALA A 35 -9.76 -14.46 16.75
CA ALA A 35 -9.04 -13.97 17.90
C ALA A 35 -7.57 -14.43 17.82
N HIS A 36 -6.63 -13.49 17.85
CA HIS A 36 -5.20 -13.79 17.84
C HIS A 36 -4.59 -13.69 19.25
N ARG A 37 -3.80 -14.70 19.61
CA ARG A 37 -2.89 -14.66 20.77
C ARG A 37 -1.45 -14.61 20.27
N TRP A 38 -0.50 -14.43 21.19
CA TRP A 38 0.92 -14.41 20.86
C TRP A 38 1.35 -15.70 20.11
N ALA A 39 2.00 -15.62 18.93
CA ALA A 39 2.47 -14.43 18.21
C ALA A 39 1.45 -13.85 17.20
N TYR A 40 1.55 -12.55 16.89
CA TYR A 40 0.69 -11.88 15.91
C TYR A 40 0.84 -12.52 14.51
N PRO A 41 -0.26 -12.75 13.76
CA PRO A 41 -0.19 -13.43 12.46
C PRO A 41 0.61 -12.62 11.44
N PRO A 42 1.34 -13.28 10.52
CA PRO A 42 2.00 -12.59 9.42
C PRO A 42 0.95 -12.04 8.43
N GLY A 43 1.13 -10.79 8.00
CA GLY A 43 0.26 -10.14 7.03
C GLY A 43 -0.95 -9.42 7.64
N ASP A 44 -1.81 -8.93 6.76
CA ASP A 44 -2.98 -8.13 7.14
C ASP A 44 -4.20 -9.03 7.37
N PRO A 45 -4.80 -9.05 8.58
CA PRO A 45 -5.94 -9.91 8.88
C PRO A 45 -7.19 -9.63 8.05
N VAL A 46 -7.42 -8.38 7.63
CA VAL A 46 -8.59 -8.03 6.81
C VAL A 46 -8.44 -8.64 5.42
N ILE A 47 -7.25 -8.52 4.83
CA ILE A 47 -6.96 -9.10 3.51
C ILE A 47 -7.01 -10.63 3.56
N ALA A 48 -6.40 -11.24 4.59
CA ALA A 48 -6.38 -12.70 4.74
C ALA A 48 -7.80 -13.32 4.89
N ASN A 49 -8.76 -12.55 5.41
CA ASN A 49 -10.13 -13.00 5.66
C ASN A 49 -11.16 -12.27 4.78
N LEU A 50 -10.74 -11.63 3.68
CA LEU A 50 -11.58 -10.73 2.89
C LEU A 50 -12.88 -11.40 2.40
N ASN A 51 -12.81 -12.65 1.93
CA ASN A 51 -13.98 -13.40 1.45
C ASN A 51 -15.02 -13.64 2.56
N GLN A 52 -14.55 -13.86 3.80
CA GLN A 52 -15.43 -14.02 4.96
C GLN A 52 -16.00 -12.69 5.43
N LEU A 53 -15.21 -11.61 5.37
CA LEU A 53 -15.63 -10.28 5.80
C LEU A 53 -16.57 -9.60 4.81
N ALA A 54 -16.45 -9.88 3.50
CA ALA A 54 -17.19 -9.19 2.45
C ALA A 54 -18.72 -9.19 2.67
N PRO A 55 -19.39 -10.32 2.95
CA PRO A 55 -20.83 -10.32 3.23
C PRO A 55 -21.19 -9.47 4.44
N ARG A 56 -20.37 -9.54 5.52
CA ARG A 56 -20.60 -8.78 6.75
C ARG A 56 -20.41 -7.28 6.55
N ILE A 57 -19.42 -6.87 5.75
CA ILE A 57 -19.20 -5.48 5.34
C ILE A 57 -20.43 -4.95 4.60
N MET A 58 -20.94 -5.71 3.63
CA MET A 58 -22.11 -5.30 2.84
C MET A 58 -23.39 -5.21 3.68
N GLU A 59 -23.59 -6.13 4.63
CA GLU A 59 -24.70 -6.08 5.58
C GLU A 59 -24.63 -4.81 6.44
N LEU A 60 -23.47 -4.53 7.04
CA LEU A 60 -23.25 -3.37 7.90
C LEU A 60 -23.38 -2.04 7.13
N ALA A 61 -23.00 -2.01 5.86
CA ALA A 61 -23.10 -0.82 5.02
C ALA A 61 -24.55 -0.29 4.88
N GLY A 62 -25.57 -1.15 5.07
CA GLY A 62 -26.98 -0.77 5.02
C GLY A 62 -27.43 0.16 6.17
N GLY A 63 -26.71 0.17 7.30
CA GLY A 63 -27.07 0.97 8.48
C GLY A 63 -25.88 1.60 9.22
N GLY A 64 -24.67 1.48 8.67
CA GLY A 64 -23.45 2.04 9.26
C GLY A 64 -23.46 3.57 9.26
N THR A 65 -22.74 4.14 10.23
CA THR A 65 -22.53 5.60 10.31
C THR A 65 -21.82 6.09 9.07
N ARG A 66 -22.28 7.21 8.50
CA ARG A 66 -21.72 7.82 7.30
C ARG A 66 -20.90 9.04 7.65
N HIS A 67 -19.72 9.13 7.07
CA HIS A 67 -18.83 10.28 7.14
C HIS A 67 -18.62 10.82 5.73
N GLN A 68 -18.54 12.14 5.57
CA GLN A 68 -18.06 12.70 4.31
C GLN A 68 -16.58 12.36 4.16
N LEU A 69 -16.17 11.97 2.96
CA LEU A 69 -14.80 11.51 2.68
C LEU A 69 -13.75 12.58 3.00
N GLN A 70 -14.10 13.85 2.79
CA GLN A 70 -13.26 15.01 3.09
C GLN A 70 -13.08 15.29 4.60
N ASP A 71 -13.95 14.72 5.44
CA ASP A 71 -13.98 14.98 6.88
C ASP A 71 -13.26 13.88 7.69
N VAL A 72 -12.62 12.92 6.99
CA VAL A 72 -11.84 11.83 7.61
C VAL A 72 -10.39 11.82 7.12
N ALA A 73 -9.48 11.46 8.00
CA ALA A 73 -8.07 11.22 7.74
C ALA A 73 -7.86 9.77 7.29
N LEU A 74 -7.68 9.58 5.98
CA LEU A 74 -7.40 8.26 5.41
C LEU A 74 -5.99 7.78 5.77
N ARG A 75 -5.91 6.54 6.25
CA ARG A 75 -4.68 5.81 6.56
C ARG A 75 -4.32 4.86 5.41
N ALA A 76 -3.15 4.22 5.48
CA ALA A 76 -2.79 3.18 4.53
C ALA A 76 -3.85 2.06 4.59
N PRO A 77 -4.47 1.67 3.45
CA PRO A 77 -5.60 0.74 3.48
C PRO A 77 -5.19 -0.69 3.89
N ILE A 78 -3.91 -1.03 3.77
CA ILE A 78 -3.32 -2.27 4.27
C ILE A 78 -2.56 -1.91 5.55
N ALA A 79 -2.98 -2.42 6.70
CA ALA A 79 -2.43 -2.05 8.00
C ALA A 79 -1.10 -2.74 8.31
N ASN A 80 -0.99 -4.02 7.95
CA ASN A 80 0.15 -4.85 8.35
C ASN A 80 0.67 -5.72 7.20
N PRO A 81 1.21 -5.14 6.11
CA PRO A 81 1.81 -5.93 5.05
C PRO A 81 3.02 -6.72 5.58
N GLY A 82 3.10 -8.00 5.27
CA GLY A 82 4.27 -8.81 5.65
C GLY A 82 5.55 -8.44 4.89
N LYS A 83 5.42 -7.81 3.72
CA LYS A 83 6.51 -7.33 2.85
C LYS A 83 5.98 -6.26 1.90
N ILE A 84 6.82 -5.28 1.58
CA ILE A 84 6.58 -4.32 0.51
C ILE A 84 7.63 -4.58 -0.57
N ILE A 85 7.18 -4.97 -1.75
CA ILE A 85 8.04 -5.39 -2.86
C ILE A 85 7.95 -4.34 -3.98
N GLY A 86 9.08 -3.72 -4.33
CA GLY A 86 9.18 -2.76 -5.41
C GLY A 86 9.66 -3.39 -6.72
N ALA A 87 9.08 -2.94 -7.83
CA ALA A 87 9.41 -3.35 -9.20
C ALA A 87 10.12 -2.18 -9.91
N PRO A 88 11.46 -2.17 -9.98
CA PRO A 88 12.19 -1.04 -10.52
C PRO A 88 12.03 -0.95 -12.05
N VAL A 89 11.80 0.25 -12.57
CA VAL A 89 11.92 0.56 -14.02
C VAL A 89 11.09 -0.39 -14.90
N ASN A 90 9.84 -0.61 -14.52
CA ASN A 90 8.95 -1.57 -15.19
C ASN A 90 8.07 -0.94 -16.29
N TYR A 91 8.36 0.31 -16.68
CA TYR A 91 7.69 1.01 -17.78
C TYR A 91 8.73 1.51 -18.78
N ARG A 92 8.52 1.26 -20.07
CA ARG A 92 9.46 1.66 -21.15
C ARG A 92 9.71 3.17 -21.18
N ALA A 93 8.67 3.96 -20.98
CA ALA A 93 8.79 5.42 -20.95
C ALA A 93 9.62 5.89 -19.75
N HIS A 94 9.42 5.30 -18.57
CA HIS A 94 10.20 5.64 -17.39
C HIS A 94 11.67 5.22 -17.52
N LYS A 95 11.96 4.10 -18.19
CA LYS A 95 13.33 3.73 -18.55
C LYS A 95 14.01 4.79 -19.41
N GLN A 96 13.31 5.30 -20.42
CA GLN A 96 13.85 6.34 -21.30
C GLN A 96 14.11 7.64 -20.52
N GLU A 97 13.17 8.09 -19.70
CA GLU A 97 13.33 9.25 -18.80
C GLU A 97 14.55 9.10 -17.87
N ALA A 98 14.69 7.92 -17.28
CA ALA A 98 15.81 7.52 -16.44
C ALA A 98 17.15 7.61 -17.19
N ASP A 99 17.22 7.09 -18.42
CA ASP A 99 18.42 7.16 -19.25
C ASP A 99 18.78 8.61 -19.65
N ASP A 100 17.76 9.48 -19.79
CA ASP A 100 17.92 10.89 -20.18
C ASP A 100 18.31 11.83 -19.01
N ASP A 101 17.86 11.56 -17.78
CA ASP A 101 18.25 12.32 -16.57
C ASP A 101 19.29 11.56 -15.72
N VAL A 102 20.56 11.82 -16.04
CA VAL A 102 21.74 11.26 -15.34
C VAL A 102 21.70 11.50 -13.82
N ALA A 103 21.00 12.55 -13.34
CA ALA A 103 20.89 12.83 -11.91
C ALA A 103 19.96 11.82 -11.18
N LEU A 104 19.03 11.17 -11.89
CA LEU A 104 18.15 10.14 -11.31
C LEU A 104 18.89 8.86 -10.92
N HIS A 105 19.96 8.53 -11.66
CA HIS A 105 20.78 7.32 -11.46
C HIS A 105 22.25 7.60 -11.14
N GLN A 106 22.60 8.88 -10.97
CA GLN A 106 23.95 9.33 -10.62
C GLN A 106 25.03 8.78 -11.57
N GLY A 107 24.72 8.69 -12.87
CA GLY A 107 25.61 8.12 -13.88
C GLY A 107 25.74 6.59 -13.87
N GLY A 108 24.92 5.89 -13.08
CA GLY A 108 24.81 4.43 -13.12
C GLY A 108 23.97 3.93 -14.29
N LYS A 109 24.23 2.69 -14.73
CA LYS A 109 23.45 2.02 -15.78
C LYS A 109 22.04 1.71 -15.28
N VAL A 110 21.01 2.18 -15.99
CA VAL A 110 19.62 1.78 -15.77
C VAL A 110 19.41 0.37 -16.34
N MET A 111 19.51 -0.65 -15.50
CA MET A 111 19.27 -2.02 -15.91
C MET A 111 17.76 -2.32 -15.90
N PRO A 112 17.26 -3.17 -16.81
CA PRO A 112 15.85 -3.57 -16.83
C PRO A 112 15.51 -4.49 -15.65
N ILE A 113 14.22 -4.60 -15.34
CA ILE A 113 13.72 -5.33 -14.17
C ILE A 113 14.06 -6.83 -14.19
N ASP A 114 14.15 -7.44 -15.36
CA ASP A 114 14.51 -8.85 -15.54
C ASP A 114 15.99 -9.14 -15.22
N GLU A 115 16.86 -8.13 -15.27
CA GLU A 115 18.25 -8.21 -14.81
C GLU A 115 18.38 -7.91 -13.31
N ILE A 116 17.70 -6.86 -12.82
CA ILE A 116 17.83 -6.38 -11.44
C ILE A 116 17.01 -7.23 -10.45
N GLY A 117 15.86 -7.73 -10.91
CA GLY A 117 14.84 -8.29 -10.06
C GLY A 117 14.10 -7.25 -9.21
N LEU A 118 13.30 -7.77 -8.29
CA LEU A 118 12.51 -7.00 -7.32
C LEU A 118 13.38 -6.57 -6.14
N PHE A 119 12.98 -5.51 -5.44
CA PHE A 119 13.62 -5.09 -4.18
C PHE A 119 12.59 -5.00 -3.05
N LEU A 120 13.07 -4.92 -1.81
CA LEU A 120 12.24 -4.75 -0.63
C LEU A 120 12.31 -3.31 -0.12
N LYS A 121 11.17 -2.81 0.37
CA LYS A 121 11.08 -1.63 1.23
C LYS A 121 10.73 -2.09 2.65
N ALA A 122 11.22 -1.37 3.65
CA ALA A 122 10.83 -1.65 5.03
C ALA A 122 9.32 -1.41 5.21
N THR A 123 8.65 -2.30 5.93
CA THR A 123 7.21 -2.16 6.24
C THR A 123 6.95 -0.96 7.15
N SER A 124 7.94 -0.52 7.94
CA SER A 124 7.89 0.70 8.75
C SER A 124 7.85 2.00 7.92
N ALA A 125 8.18 1.94 6.63
CA ALA A 125 8.08 3.09 5.73
C ALA A 125 6.63 3.38 5.27
N LEU A 126 5.69 2.46 5.57
CA LEU A 126 4.31 2.55 5.14
C LEU A 126 3.62 3.80 5.70
N ALA A 127 2.91 4.50 4.82
CA ALA A 127 2.10 5.67 5.16
C ALA A 127 0.81 5.71 4.34
N GLY A 128 -0.23 6.30 4.93
CA GLY A 128 -1.48 6.65 4.27
C GLY A 128 -1.52 8.08 3.75
N PRO A 129 -2.60 8.45 3.04
CA PRO A 129 -2.77 9.80 2.51
C PRO A 129 -2.67 10.90 3.56
N ALA A 130 -3.21 10.69 4.76
CA ALA A 130 -3.24 11.70 5.82
C ALA A 130 -1.94 11.77 6.65
N ASP A 131 -1.04 10.78 6.55
CA ASP A 131 0.21 10.76 7.33
C ASP A 131 1.24 11.79 6.80
N GLY A 132 1.10 12.19 5.54
CA GLY A 132 2.05 13.06 4.83
C GLY A 132 3.40 12.39 4.57
N ILE A 133 4.31 13.12 3.92
CA ILE A 133 5.67 12.65 3.62
C ILE A 133 6.67 13.49 4.40
N ARG A 134 7.50 12.84 5.22
CA ARG A 134 8.54 13.48 6.02
C ARG A 134 9.89 13.37 5.31
N LEU A 135 10.36 14.48 4.74
CA LEU A 135 11.67 14.56 4.13
C LEU A 135 12.77 14.53 5.20
N ARG A 136 13.32 13.33 5.46
CA ARG A 136 14.38 13.11 6.46
C ARG A 136 15.73 13.75 6.08
N PHE A 137 15.94 13.96 4.78
CA PHE A 137 17.15 14.57 4.22
C PHE A 137 16.75 15.79 3.38
N PRO A 138 16.40 16.92 4.01
CA PRO A 138 15.86 18.09 3.32
C PRO A 138 16.86 18.78 2.39
N ASP A 139 18.16 18.49 2.56
CA ASP A 139 19.26 18.96 1.72
C ASP A 139 19.46 18.11 0.44
N ARG A 140 18.73 16.99 0.31
CA ARG A 140 18.83 16.06 -0.82
C ARG A 140 17.54 16.03 -1.63
N ARG A 141 17.68 15.91 -2.96
CA ARG A 141 16.55 15.69 -3.88
C ARG A 141 15.79 14.42 -3.44
N SER A 142 14.48 14.56 -3.23
CA SER A 142 13.55 13.45 -3.06
C SER A 142 12.55 13.48 -4.19
N ASP A 143 12.33 12.34 -4.82
CA ASP A 143 11.38 12.18 -5.91
C ASP A 143 10.24 11.24 -5.49
N HIS A 144 9.09 11.43 -6.12
CA HIS A 144 7.94 10.53 -6.04
C HIS A 144 7.85 9.70 -7.32
N GLU A 145 7.52 8.42 -7.17
CA GLU A 145 7.25 7.51 -8.29
C GLU A 145 5.82 7.00 -8.09
N GLY A 146 4.92 7.34 -9.02
CA GLY A 146 3.51 6.95 -8.94
C GLY A 146 3.31 5.53 -9.44
N GLU A 147 2.73 4.68 -8.61
CA GLU A 147 2.68 3.23 -8.83
C GLU A 147 1.27 2.65 -8.65
N VAL A 148 0.98 1.59 -9.39
CA VAL A 148 -0.15 0.70 -9.11
C VAL A 148 0.34 -0.41 -8.19
N VAL A 149 -0.31 -0.55 -7.03
CA VAL A 149 0.08 -1.53 -6.02
C VAL A 149 -0.89 -2.70 -6.06
N ALA A 150 -0.39 -3.89 -6.40
CA ALA A 150 -1.15 -5.13 -6.24
C ALA A 150 -1.05 -5.64 -4.80
N VAL A 151 -2.19 -6.02 -4.22
CA VAL A 151 -2.28 -6.59 -2.87
C VAL A 151 -2.49 -8.09 -3.00
N ILE A 152 -1.57 -8.88 -2.44
CA ILE A 152 -1.63 -10.34 -2.49
C ILE A 152 -2.47 -10.85 -1.32
N GLY A 153 -3.53 -11.62 -1.62
CA GLY A 153 -4.50 -12.12 -0.64
C GLY A 153 -4.27 -13.55 -0.18
N GLN A 154 -3.45 -14.31 -0.89
CA GLN A 154 -3.24 -15.73 -0.64
C GLN A 154 -1.78 -16.03 -0.36
N THR A 155 -1.53 -16.97 0.54
CA THR A 155 -0.19 -17.53 0.71
C THR A 155 0.11 -18.41 -0.49
N VAL A 156 1.12 -18.03 -1.26
CA VAL A 156 1.47 -18.71 -2.51
C VAL A 156 2.97 -18.91 -2.64
N ASN A 157 3.37 -19.92 -3.41
CA ASN A 157 4.76 -20.25 -3.72
C ASN A 157 4.85 -20.83 -5.14
N GLN A 158 5.82 -20.39 -5.94
CA GLN A 158 6.07 -20.86 -7.32
C GLN A 158 4.80 -20.94 -8.20
N VAL A 159 3.95 -19.90 -8.15
CA VAL A 159 2.71 -19.85 -8.93
C VAL A 159 3.03 -19.74 -10.42
N ALA A 160 2.35 -20.53 -11.25
CA ALA A 160 2.45 -20.40 -12.69
C ALA A 160 1.90 -19.04 -13.14
N VAL A 161 2.49 -18.43 -14.17
CA VAL A 161 2.09 -17.09 -14.66
C VAL A 161 0.58 -17.01 -14.93
N LYS A 162 -0.02 -18.06 -15.51
CA LYS A 162 -1.46 -18.13 -15.80
C LYS A 162 -2.37 -18.12 -14.56
N GLU A 163 -1.84 -18.48 -13.39
CA GLU A 163 -2.56 -18.56 -12.11
C GLU A 163 -2.27 -17.36 -11.21
N ALA A 164 -1.30 -16.51 -11.56
CA ALA A 164 -0.82 -15.43 -10.71
C ALA A 164 -1.94 -14.46 -10.28
N MET A 165 -2.87 -14.16 -11.19
CA MET A 165 -3.98 -13.24 -10.90
C MET A 165 -4.95 -13.77 -9.84
N ALA A 166 -5.05 -15.08 -9.66
CA ALA A 166 -5.90 -15.67 -8.62
C ALA A 166 -5.36 -15.40 -7.19
N ALA A 167 -4.08 -15.04 -7.05
CA ALA A 167 -3.47 -14.68 -5.77
C ALA A 167 -3.67 -13.19 -5.40
N VAL A 168 -4.09 -12.35 -6.35
CA VAL A 168 -4.29 -10.92 -6.14
C VAL A 168 -5.66 -10.69 -5.49
N ALA A 169 -5.68 -10.10 -4.29
CA ALA A 169 -6.91 -9.70 -3.61
C ALA A 169 -7.52 -8.40 -4.17
N GLY A 170 -6.69 -7.57 -4.80
CA GLY A 170 -7.08 -6.29 -5.35
C GLY A 170 -5.90 -5.33 -5.49
N TYR A 171 -6.21 -4.04 -5.55
CA TYR A 171 -5.24 -3.00 -5.86
C TYR A 171 -5.41 -1.75 -5.00
N THR A 172 -4.35 -0.95 -4.90
CA THR A 172 -4.40 0.43 -4.41
C THR A 172 -3.40 1.27 -5.22
N LEU A 173 -3.40 2.59 -5.04
CA LEU A 173 -2.35 3.43 -5.60
C LEU A 173 -1.20 3.53 -4.60
N GLY A 174 0.00 3.83 -5.08
CA GLY A 174 1.14 4.07 -4.23
C GLY A 174 2.05 5.18 -4.73
N LEU A 175 2.79 5.77 -3.79
CA LEU A 175 3.96 6.59 -4.09
C LEU A 175 5.20 5.88 -3.54
N ASP A 176 6.08 5.44 -4.43
CA ASP A 176 7.41 4.93 -4.08
C ASP A 176 8.38 6.10 -3.97
N MET A 177 8.38 6.75 -2.81
CA MET A 177 9.28 7.87 -2.55
C MET A 177 10.73 7.39 -2.46
N THR A 178 11.64 8.20 -3.02
CA THR A 178 13.08 7.92 -3.00
C THR A 178 13.86 9.19 -2.72
N VAL A 179 14.76 9.14 -1.76
CA VAL A 179 15.83 10.16 -1.66
C VAL A 179 16.94 9.77 -2.64
N ARG A 180 17.42 10.71 -3.45
CA ARG A 180 18.51 10.46 -4.41
C ARG A 180 19.85 10.42 -3.67
N GLY A 181 20.74 9.51 -4.09
CA GLY A 181 22.00 9.24 -3.39
C GLY A 181 22.71 7.98 -3.88
N LYS A 182 23.93 7.78 -3.39
CA LYS A 182 24.80 6.65 -3.76
C LYS A 182 24.51 5.40 -2.93
N GLU A 183 23.72 5.52 -1.87
CA GLU A 183 23.41 4.43 -0.96
C GLU A 183 22.53 3.38 -1.64
N ASP A 184 22.46 2.20 -1.02
CA ASP A 184 21.57 1.15 -1.45
C ASP A 184 20.10 1.60 -1.46
N ARG A 185 19.29 0.97 -2.31
CA ARG A 185 17.85 1.24 -2.43
C ARG A 185 17.12 1.06 -1.11
N SER A 186 17.51 0.10 -0.28
CA SER A 186 16.90 -0.11 1.04
C SER A 186 16.95 1.16 1.89
N PHE A 187 18.10 1.84 1.96
CA PHE A 187 18.24 3.11 2.68
C PHE A 187 17.40 4.22 2.03
N ARG A 188 17.53 4.37 0.71
CA ARG A 188 16.93 5.49 -0.04
C ARG A 188 15.41 5.45 -0.15
N LYS A 189 14.83 4.25 -0.13
CA LYS A 189 13.39 4.01 -0.32
C LYS A 189 12.67 3.51 0.94
N SER A 190 13.36 3.31 2.07
CA SER A 190 12.73 2.83 3.32
C SER A 190 12.76 3.83 4.47
N CYS A 191 12.97 5.12 4.19
CA CYS A 191 12.71 6.16 5.18
C CYS A 191 11.25 6.11 5.64
N ASP A 192 10.95 6.48 6.89
CA ASP A 192 9.57 6.62 7.35
C ASP A 192 8.75 7.44 6.36
N THR A 193 7.51 7.03 6.09
CA THR A 193 6.58 7.66 5.13
C THR A 193 6.96 7.59 3.65
N TYR A 194 7.95 6.79 3.26
CA TYR A 194 8.38 6.67 1.85
C TYR A 194 7.68 5.54 1.08
N ALA A 195 6.82 4.75 1.72
CA ALA A 195 5.96 3.77 1.07
C ALA A 195 4.49 4.20 1.24
N VAL A 196 4.04 5.16 0.44
CA VAL A 196 2.67 5.67 0.57
C VAL A 196 1.73 4.74 -0.18
N THR A 197 0.60 4.37 0.43
CA THR A 197 -0.47 3.61 -0.24
C THR A 197 -1.85 4.19 0.09
N GLY A 198 -2.78 4.15 -0.86
CA GLY A 198 -4.13 4.67 -0.67
C GLY A 198 -4.74 5.23 -1.96
N PRO A 199 -5.83 6.01 -1.88
CA PRO A 199 -6.59 6.33 -0.65
C PRO A 199 -7.41 5.16 -0.09
N TRP A 200 -7.65 4.12 -0.90
CA TRP A 200 -8.35 2.91 -0.51
C TRP A 200 -7.85 1.71 -1.29
N PHE A 201 -8.18 0.53 -0.80
CA PHE A 201 -8.00 -0.76 -1.44
C PHE A 201 -9.25 -1.11 -2.26
N VAL A 202 -9.07 -1.52 -3.50
CA VAL A 202 -10.12 -1.94 -4.42
C VAL A 202 -10.00 -3.43 -4.66
N THR A 203 -11.01 -4.20 -4.26
CA THR A 203 -11.11 -5.65 -4.53
C THR A 203 -11.51 -5.91 -5.97
#